data_AF-A0A1I3DBH9-F1
#
_entry.id   AF-A0A1I3DBH9-F1
#
_cell.length_a   1.000
_cell.length_b   1.000
_cell.length_c   1.000
_cell.angle_alpha   90.00
_cell.angle_beta   90.00
_cell.angle_gamma   90.00
#
_symmetry.space_group_name_H-M   'P 1'
#
loop_
_entity.id
_entity.type
_entity.pdbx_description
1 polymer ?
#
loop_
_entity_poly.entity_id
_entity_poly.type
_entity_poly.pdbx_seq_one_letter_code
_entity_poly.pdbx_strand_id
1 'polypeptide(L)' 'MTEKTYQYVLKGKEKDHTLAVAEEDFLINADGEIDYPIEKVLRKHQLAFEDLAKMEIHTIQFIAREGDKRTVLHEISLY' A
#
# COMPACT_ATOMS: atom_id res chain seq x y z
N MET A 1 -16.77 -12.22 -12.29
CA MET A 1 -15.32 -12.25 -12.01
C MET A 1 -15.05 -11.02 -11.18
N THR A 2 -14.75 -11.17 -9.89
CA THR A 2 -14.40 -10.01 -9.04
C THR A 2 -12.96 -9.64 -9.33
N GLU A 3 -12.74 -8.48 -9.94
CA GLU A 3 -11.41 -7.92 -10.13
C GLU A 3 -10.82 -7.59 -8.76
N LYS A 4 -9.66 -8.19 -8.47
CA LYS A 4 -8.94 -7.97 -7.22
C LYS A 4 -8.01 -6.79 -7.43
N THR A 5 -8.23 -5.72 -6.68
CA THR A 5 -7.41 -4.51 -6.74
C THR A 5 -6.61 -4.37 -5.46
N TYR A 6 -5.40 -3.82 -5.58
CA TYR A 6 -4.49 -3.65 -4.47
C TYR A 6 -4.28 -2.17 -4.19
N GLN A 7 -4.22 -1.80 -2.92
CA GLN A 7 -4.07 -0.41 -2.51
C GLN A 7 -3.20 -0.33 -1.25
N TYR A 8 -2.38 0.70 -1.17
CA TYR A 8 -1.75 1.09 0.09
C TYR A 8 -2.58 2.18 0.75
N VAL A 9 -2.85 2.04 2.04
CA VAL A 9 -3.50 3.04 2.88
C VAL A 9 -2.47 3.53 3.88
N LEU A 10 -2.01 4.76 3.69
CA LEU A 10 -1.13 5.49 4.58
C LEU A 10 -2.01 6.22 5.59
N LYS A 11 -2.06 5.75 6.83
CA LYS A 11 -2.80 6.40 7.91
C LYS A 11 -1.91 7.43 8.58
N GLY A 12 -2.26 8.70 8.35
CA GLY A 12 -1.69 9.84 9.04
C GLY A 12 -2.56 10.30 10.19
N LYS A 13 -1.94 11.08 11.07
CA LYS A 13 -2.61 11.68 12.22
C LYS A 13 -3.79 12.58 11.86
N GLU A 14 -3.67 13.34 10.76
CA GLU A 14 -4.75 14.21 10.28
C GLU A 14 -5.53 13.63 9.11
N LYS A 15 -4.87 12.89 8.20
CA LYS A 15 -5.48 12.38 6.96
C LYS A 15 -4.91 11.04 6.55
N ASP A 16 -5.79 10.22 5.98
CA ASP A 16 -5.41 8.99 5.30
C ASP A 16 -5.12 9.26 3.82
N HIS A 17 -4.03 8.72 3.30
CA HIS A 17 -3.70 8.73 1.88
C HIS A 17 -3.82 7.32 1.32
N THR A 18 -4.65 7.15 0.29
CA THR A 18 -4.79 5.87 -0.41
C THR A 18 -4.05 5.93 -1.74
N LEU A 19 -3.08 5.04 -1.91
CA LEU A 19 -2.32 4.87 -3.14
C LEU A 19 -2.81 3.62 -3.86
N ALA A 20 -3.31 3.79 -5.09
CA ALA A 20 -3.64 2.66 -5.94
C ALA A 20 -2.36 1.94 -6.36
N VAL A 21 -2.38 0.61 -6.31
CA VAL A 21 -1.28 -0.26 -6.73
C VAL A 21 -1.73 -0.99 -7.98
N ALA A 22 -1.03 -0.79 -9.09
CA ALA A 22 -1.28 -1.55 -10.31
C ALA A 22 -0.70 -2.97 -10.19
N GLU A 23 -1.22 -3.92 -10.96
CA GLU A 23 -0.68 -5.28 -11.00
C GLU A 23 0.78 -5.34 -11.41
N GLU A 24 1.25 -4.34 -12.15
CA GLU A 24 2.65 -4.20 -12.58
C GLU A 24 3.58 -3.65 -11.47
N ASP A 25 3.01 -3.13 -10.38
CA ASP A 25 3.76 -2.51 -9.28
C ASP A 25 4.18 -3.52 -8.22
N PHE A 26 3.50 -4.66 -8.11
CA PHE A 26 3.93 -5.77 -7.26
C PHE A 26 4.45 -6.94 -8.09
N LEU A 27 5.36 -7.70 -7.51
CA LEU A 27 5.91 -8.90 -8.14
C LEU A 27 5.44 -10.10 -7.32
N ILE A 28 5.20 -11.23 -7.97
CA ILE A 28 5.04 -12.48 -7.24
C ILE A 28 6.44 -13.09 -7.17
N ASN A 29 6.97 -13.25 -5.96
CA ASN A 29 8.27 -13.87 -5.75
C ASN A 29 8.19 -15.39 -6.06
N ALA A 30 9.34 -16.06 -6.12
CA ALA A 30 9.41 -17.48 -6.52
C ALA A 30 8.66 -18.44 -5.56
N ASP A 31 8.31 -17.97 -4.36
CA ASP A 31 7.53 -18.71 -3.35
C ASP A 31 6.01 -18.51 -3.51
N GLY A 32 5.58 -17.68 -4.47
CA GLY A 32 4.18 -17.35 -4.68
C GLY A 32 3.64 -16.28 -3.73
N GLU A 33 4.50 -15.64 -2.93
CA GLU A 33 4.16 -14.48 -2.13
C GLU A 33 4.22 -13.21 -2.97
N ILE A 34 3.35 -12.26 -2.65
CA ILE A 34 3.40 -10.94 -3.27
C ILE A 34 4.58 -10.20 -2.63
N ASP A 35 5.59 -9.89 -3.42
CA ASP A 35 6.63 -8.93 -3.09
C ASP A 35 6.02 -7.55 -3.34
N TYR A 36 5.70 -6.85 -2.24
CA TYR A 36 5.03 -5.57 -2.23
C TYR A 36 6.01 -4.43 -1.88
N PRO A 37 6.79 -3.92 -2.86
CA PRO A 37 7.76 -2.86 -2.64
C PRO A 37 7.03 -1.52 -2.48
N ILE A 38 6.71 -1.17 -1.23
CA ILE A 38 6.12 0.14 -0.88
C ILE A 38 6.92 1.30 -1.49
N GLU A 39 8.25 1.20 -1.57
CA GLU A 39 9.10 2.25 -2.15
C GLU A 39 8.80 2.50 -3.63
N LYS A 40 8.52 1.44 -4.41
CA LYS A 40 8.18 1.57 -5.84
C LYS A 40 6.85 2.29 -6.01
N VAL A 41 5.85 1.93 -5.19
CA VAL A 41 4.54 2.57 -5.21
C VAL A 41 4.65 4.04 -4.80
N LEU A 42 5.35 4.34 -3.71
CA LEU A 42 5.56 5.73 -3.25
C LEU A 42 6.17 6.58 -4.37
N ARG A 43 7.26 6.12 -5.00
CA ARG A 43 7.91 6.85 -6.10
C ARG A 43 6.97 7.12 -7.28
N LYS A 44 6.08 6.17 -7.61
CA LYS A 44 5.09 6.34 -8.69
C LYS A 44 4.09 7.46 -8.39
N HIS A 45 3.80 7.65 -7.10
CA HIS A 45 2.97 8.74 -6.58
C HIS A 45 3.79 9.98 -6.19
N GLN A 46 5.06 10.06 -6.61
CA GLN A 46 5.98 11.16 -6.29
C GLN A 46 6.22 11.37 -4.79
N LEU A 47 6.08 10.30 -4.01
CA LEU A 47 6.34 10.27 -2.57
C LEU A 47 7.64 9.52 -2.30
N ALA A 48 8.36 9.94 -1.26
CA ALA A 48 9.43 9.19 -0.65
C ALA A 48 9.04 8.75 0.76
N PHE A 49 9.81 7.81 1.33
CA PHE A 49 9.66 7.43 2.74
C PHE A 49 9.78 8.62 3.69
N GLU A 50 10.64 9.59 3.37
CA GLU A 50 10.78 10.83 4.14
C GLU A 50 9.51 11.67 4.14
N ASP A 51 8.71 11.62 3.06
CA ASP A 51 7.44 12.35 3.01
C ASP A 51 6.39 11.72 3.92
N LEU A 52 6.44 10.40 4.15
CA LEU A 52 5.59 9.74 5.13
C LEU A 52 5.80 10.32 6.54
N ALA A 53 7.05 10.57 6.91
CA ALA A 53 7.38 11.20 8.19
C ALA A 53 6.86 12.65 8.25
N LYS A 54 7.02 13.43 7.17
CA LYS A 54 6.49 14.81 7.10
C LYS A 54 4.96 14.86 7.15
N MET A 55 4.31 13.84 6.60
CA MET A 55 2.85 13.69 6.59
C MET A 55 2.30 13.10 7.90
N GLU A 56 3.16 12.88 8.91
CA GLU A 56 2.81 12.23 10.17
C GLU A 56 2.08 10.89 9.96
N ILE A 57 2.49 10.11 8.95
CA ILE A 57 2.00 8.75 8.70
C ILE A 57 2.54 7.80 9.76
N HIS A 58 1.64 7.24 10.56
CA HIS A 58 1.98 6.30 11.62
C HIS A 58 1.77 4.84 11.21
N THR A 59 0.92 4.58 10.20
CA THR A 59 0.64 3.21 9.76
C THR A 59 0.53 3.11 8.25
N ILE A 60 1.10 2.06 7.67
CA ILE A 60 0.97 1.72 6.25
C ILE A 60 0.26 0.38 6.17
N GLN A 61 -0.90 0.34 5.54
CA GLN A 61 -1.66 -0.89 5.31
C GLN A 61 -1.67 -1.23 3.83
N PHE A 62 -1.20 -2.42 3.47
CA PHE A 62 -1.43 -3.00 2.15
C PHE A 62 -2.74 -3.77 2.19
N ILE A 63 -3.72 -3.35 1.39
CA ILE A 63 -5.05 -3.96 1.34
C ILE A 63 -5.34 -4.51 -0.06
N ALA A 64 -6.01 -5.66 -0.10
CA ALA A 64 -6.70 -6.13 -1.28
C ALA A 64 -8.18 -5.80 -1.18
N ARG A 65 -8.76 -5.41 -2.32
CA ARG A 65 -10.17 -5.15 -2.47
C ARG A 65 -10.75 -6.05 -3.54
N GLU A 66 -11.75 -6.84 -3.16
CA GLU A 66 -12.50 -7.73 -4.05
C GLU A 66 -13.99 -7.35 -3.91
N GLY A 67 -14.48 -6.52 -4.82
CA GLY A 67 -15.80 -5.90 -4.72
C GLY A 67 -15.95 -4.99 -3.49
N ASP A 68 -16.91 -5.31 -2.63
CA ASP A 68 -17.15 -4.62 -1.36
C ASP A 68 -16.23 -5.09 -0.21
N LYS A 69 -15.54 -6.21 -0.39
CA LYS A 69 -14.67 -6.76 0.64
C LYS A 69 -13.30 -6.09 0.59
N ARG A 70 -12.85 -5.57 1.74
CA ARG A 70 -11.48 -5.10 1.95
C ARG A 70 -10.77 -6.07 2.88
N THR A 71 -9.56 -6.45 2.55
CA THR A 71 -8.74 -7.36 3.34
C THR A 71 -7.35 -6.76 3.48
N VAL A 72 -6.94 -6.51 4.73
CA VAL A 72 -5.58 -6.07 5.01
C VAL A 72 -4.67 -7.27 4.84
N LEU A 73 -3.78 -7.20 3.87
CA LEU A 73 -2.79 -8.23 3.58
C LEU A 73 -1.53 -8.03 4.40
N HIS A 74 -1.15 -6.78 4.62
CA HIS A 74 0.03 -6.41 5.38
C HIS A 74 -0.19 -5.08 6.10
N GLU A 75 0.39 -4.92 7.28
CA GLU A 75 0.35 -3.69 8.06
C GLU A 75 1.72 -3.43 8.68
N ILE A 76 2.21 -2.21 8.53
CA ILE A 76 3.47 -1.73 9.09
C ILE A 76 3.15 -0.50 9.94
N SER A 77 3.43 -0.59 11.23
CA SER A 77 3.39 0.55 12.14
C SER A 77 4.77 1.21 12.17
N LEU A 78 4.82 2.51 11.91
CA LEU A 78 6.07 3.27 11.84
C LEU A 78 6.49 3.81 13.20
N TYR A 79 5.55 4.04 14.13
CA TYR A 79 5.79 4.49 15.51
C TYR A 79 4.53 4.42 16.37
#